data_AF-A0A973DMF3-F1
#
_entry.id   AF-A0A973DMF3-F1
#
_cell.length_a   1.000
_cell.length_b   1.000
_cell.length_c   1.000
_cell.angle_alpha   90.00
_cell.angle_beta   90.00
_cell.angle_gamma   90.00
#
_symmetry.space_group_name_H-M   'P 1'
#
loop_
_entity.id
_entity.type
_entity.pdbx_description
1 polymer ?
#
loop_
_entity_poly.entity_id
_entity_poly.type
_entity_poly.pdbx_seq_one_letter_code
_entity_poly.pdbx_strand_id
1 'polypeptide(L)'
;LGGVAGRLCKRSVTIADSPMRVQTGALSLLPLPVDNDGAPLTSAVTAALDAIRFSCVQFYPDFDGTYFGDVNMLDAEGGDYQTIESGRIVDKVARRVRIIAIYQVKNRRLNNSPSGIAYGKRVMGKPMREMAKSINIGADKFPGEIHEPKDDSISLTFMNARQLRVMIKVQPIDSPSEILIGIMLDKAE
;
A
#
# COMPACT_ATOMS: atom_id res chain seq x y z
N LEU A 1 15.25 -4.05 10.00
CA LEU A 1 13.79 -4.20 10.25
C LEU A 1 13.20 -3.09 11.14
N GLY A 2 13.73 -2.83 12.34
CA GLY A 2 13.16 -1.85 13.29
C GLY A 2 12.97 -0.43 12.72
N GLY A 3 13.96 0.09 11.98
CA GLY A 3 13.85 1.42 11.35
C GLY A 3 12.71 1.54 10.32
N VAL A 4 12.51 0.50 9.50
CA VAL A 4 11.45 0.45 8.49
C VAL A 4 10.08 0.32 9.14
N ALA A 5 9.94 -0.57 10.13
CA ALA A 5 8.70 -0.70 10.89
C ALA A 5 8.33 0.62 11.58
N GLY A 6 9.30 1.30 12.18
CA GLY A 6 9.11 2.63 12.77
C GLY A 6 8.66 3.68 11.75
N ARG A 7 9.25 3.69 10.54
CA ARG A 7 8.83 4.57 9.43
C ARG A 7 7.37 4.35 9.06
N LEU A 8 6.94 3.09 8.91
CA LEU A 8 5.55 2.73 8.55
C LEU A 8 4.53 3.01 9.66
N CYS A 9 4.98 3.27 10.89
CA CYS A 9 4.15 3.65 12.03
C CYS A 9 4.20 5.15 12.37
N LYS A 10 4.94 5.97 11.60
CA LYS A 10 4.97 7.43 11.81
C LYS A 10 3.57 8.02 11.64
N ARG A 11 3.24 9.05 12.42
CA ARG A 11 1.95 9.77 12.31
C ARG A 11 1.82 10.59 11.02
N SER A 12 2.95 10.88 10.37
CA SER A 12 3.03 11.63 9.12
C SER A 12 2.82 10.77 7.87
N VAL A 13 2.52 9.48 8.04
CA VAL A 13 2.25 8.54 6.95
C VAL A 13 0.90 7.85 7.14
N THR A 14 0.34 7.40 6.03
CA THR A 14 -0.84 6.54 5.95
C THR A 14 -0.44 5.08 5.79
N ILE A 15 -1.42 4.20 5.74
CA ILE A 15 -1.15 2.78 5.42
C ILE A 15 -0.73 2.56 3.96
N ALA A 16 -1.07 3.50 3.07
CA ALA A 16 -0.79 3.42 1.65
C ALA A 16 0.57 4.04 1.29
N ASP A 17 1.22 4.74 2.22
CA ASP A 17 2.54 5.30 1.98
C ASP A 17 3.61 4.20 1.94
N SER A 18 4.42 4.28 0.88
CA SER A 18 5.59 3.43 0.69
C SER A 18 6.65 3.62 1.77
N PRO A 19 7.30 2.53 2.25
CA PRO A 19 8.54 2.66 2.99
C PRO A 19 9.66 3.31 2.15
N MET A 20 9.58 3.31 0.81
CA MET A 20 10.54 3.99 -0.07
C MET A 20 10.46 5.51 -0.01
N ARG A 21 9.33 6.08 0.43
CA ARG A 21 9.07 7.52 0.34
C ARG A 21 10.19 8.37 0.99
N VAL A 22 11.05 8.93 0.13
CA VAL A 22 12.24 9.71 0.49
C VAL A 22 11.91 10.95 1.31
N GLN A 23 10.77 11.61 1.00
CA GLN A 23 10.27 12.77 1.75
C GLN A 23 10.01 12.50 3.25
N THR A 24 9.89 11.23 3.66
CA THR A 24 9.72 10.87 5.07
C THR A 24 11.02 11.04 5.89
N GLY A 25 12.10 11.46 5.22
CA GLY A 25 13.45 11.65 5.76
C GLY A 25 14.23 10.34 5.83
N ALA A 26 15.57 10.40 5.81
CA ALA A 26 16.44 9.23 5.86
C ALA A 26 16.17 8.32 7.08
N LEU A 27 16.36 7.01 6.92
CA LEU A 27 16.31 6.05 8.04
C LEU A 27 17.54 6.19 8.96
N SER A 28 18.67 6.57 8.38
CA SER A 28 19.93 6.75 9.08
C SER A 28 20.77 7.79 8.34
N LEU A 29 21.52 8.58 9.10
CA LEU A 29 22.58 9.47 8.62
C LEU A 29 23.98 8.89 8.89
N LEU A 30 24.06 7.65 9.38
CA LEU A 30 25.33 6.98 9.61
C LEU A 30 26.00 6.62 8.28
N PRO A 31 27.35 6.51 8.26
CA PRO A 31 28.08 6.05 7.08
C PRO A 31 27.56 4.70 6.57
N LEU A 32 27.73 4.48 5.27
CA LEU A 32 27.44 3.20 4.62
C LEU A 32 28.19 2.07 5.35
N PRO A 33 27.53 0.91 5.57
CA PRO A 33 28.23 -0.25 6.09
C PRO A 33 29.32 -0.68 5.10
N VAL A 34 30.45 -1.11 5.64
CA VAL A 34 31.55 -1.72 4.89
C VAL A 34 31.54 -3.23 5.09
N ASP A 35 31.99 -3.97 4.09
CA ASP A 35 32.20 -5.41 4.20
C ASP A 35 33.50 -5.73 4.97
N ASN A 36 33.84 -7.03 5.05
CA ASN A 36 35.03 -7.51 5.75
C ASN A 36 36.34 -7.00 5.13
N ASP A 37 36.33 -6.65 3.84
CA ASP A 37 37.49 -6.16 3.10
C ASP A 37 37.54 -4.61 3.08
N GLY A 38 36.59 -3.95 3.75
CA GLY A 38 36.49 -2.50 3.85
C GLY A 38 35.82 -1.83 2.66
N ALA A 39 35.23 -2.58 1.73
CA ALA A 39 34.50 -2.01 0.61
C ALA A 39 33.11 -1.54 1.05
N PRO A 40 32.68 -0.33 0.65
CA PRO A 40 31.37 0.18 1.02
C PRO A 40 30.25 -0.55 0.27
N LEU A 41 29.09 -0.70 0.93
CA LEU A 41 27.90 -1.24 0.28
C LEU A 41 27.48 -0.35 -0.91
N THR A 42 27.37 -0.95 -2.09
CA THR A 42 26.99 -0.26 -3.33
C THR A 42 25.52 -0.48 -3.69
N SER A 43 24.96 0.43 -4.49
CA SER A 43 23.60 0.30 -5.03
C SER A 43 23.44 -0.94 -5.91
N ALA A 44 24.49 -1.35 -6.63
CA ALA A 44 24.51 -2.57 -7.44
C ALA A 44 24.34 -3.84 -6.59
N VAL A 45 25.00 -3.90 -5.42
CA VAL A 45 24.84 -5.02 -4.49
C VAL A 45 23.43 -5.04 -3.92
N THR A 46 22.89 -3.89 -3.49
CA THR A 46 21.52 -3.83 -2.98
C THR A 46 20.48 -4.20 -4.04
N ALA A 47 20.69 -3.81 -5.31
CA ALA A 47 19.82 -4.20 -6.42
C ALA A 47 19.87 -5.70 -6.71
N ALA A 48 21.06 -6.31 -6.66
CA ALA A 48 21.20 -7.76 -6.83
C ALA A 48 20.52 -8.55 -5.71
N LEU A 49 20.63 -8.06 -4.46
CA LEU A 49 19.94 -8.65 -3.30
C LEU A 49 18.42 -8.47 -3.38
N ASP A 50 17.97 -7.31 -3.84
CA ASP A 50 16.55 -7.02 -4.05
C ASP A 50 15.94 -7.92 -5.13
N ALA A 51 16.67 -8.17 -6.22
CA ALA A 51 16.27 -9.09 -7.29
C ALA A 51 16.06 -10.54 -6.81
N ILE A 52 16.78 -10.96 -5.76
CA ILE A 52 16.57 -12.25 -5.08
C ILE A 52 15.64 -12.14 -3.86
N ARG A 53 14.85 -11.06 -3.80
CA ARG A 53 13.75 -10.78 -2.86
C ARG A 53 14.15 -10.40 -1.44
N PHE A 54 15.38 -9.94 -1.22
CA PHE A 54 15.70 -9.28 0.04
C PHE A 54 15.14 -7.87 0.07
N SER A 55 14.61 -7.46 1.21
CA SER A 55 14.28 -6.06 1.45
C SER A 55 15.54 -5.26 1.77
N CYS A 56 15.99 -4.43 0.83
CA CYS A 56 17.26 -3.74 0.94
C CYS A 56 17.12 -2.25 1.27
N VAL A 57 18.20 -1.69 1.82
CA VAL A 57 18.40 -0.24 1.89
C VAL A 57 18.64 0.32 0.49
N GLN A 58 18.31 1.59 0.29
CA GLN A 58 18.55 2.31 -0.96
C GLN A 58 19.38 3.56 -0.72
N PHE A 59 20.18 3.91 -1.72
CA PHE A 59 21.06 5.06 -1.73
C PHE A 59 20.93 5.77 -3.07
N TYR A 60 20.94 7.09 -3.04
CA TYR A 60 20.85 7.91 -4.24
C TYR A 60 22.18 8.68 -4.38
N PRO A 61 22.82 8.65 -5.56
CA PRO A 61 24.00 9.46 -5.82
C PRO A 61 23.70 10.94 -5.52
N ASP A 62 24.67 11.62 -4.91
CA ASP A 62 24.59 13.05 -4.60
C ASP A 62 23.40 13.45 -3.69
N PHE A 63 22.87 12.50 -2.92
CA PHE A 63 21.77 12.75 -2.00
C PHE A 63 22.00 12.05 -0.65
N ASP A 64 22.11 12.85 0.39
CA ASP A 64 22.54 12.38 1.71
C ASP A 64 21.50 11.49 2.40
N GLY A 65 22.01 10.39 2.97
CA GLY A 65 21.26 9.52 3.88
C GLY A 65 20.95 8.13 3.33
N THR A 66 20.56 7.24 4.24
CA THR A 66 20.13 5.88 3.91
C THR A 66 18.61 5.80 3.82
N TYR A 67 18.12 5.30 2.68
CA TYR A 67 16.70 5.05 2.43
C TYR A 67 16.43 3.55 2.40
N PHE A 68 15.22 3.15 2.02
CA PHE A 68 14.80 1.75 2.01
C PHE A 68 13.98 1.46 0.76
N GLY A 69 14.00 0.21 0.29
CA GLY A 69 13.16 -0.27 -0.82
C GLY A 69 11.71 -0.57 -0.42
N ASP A 70 10.94 -1.19 -1.33
CA ASP A 70 9.48 -1.41 -1.22
C ASP A 70 9.08 -2.50 -0.22
N VAL A 71 10.05 -3.06 0.52
CA VAL A 71 9.88 -4.23 1.41
C VAL A 71 9.20 -5.37 0.66
N ASN A 72 10.01 -6.13 -0.08
CA ASN A 72 9.52 -7.27 -0.85
C ASN A 72 8.86 -8.32 0.05
N MET A 73 7.66 -8.72 -0.33
CA MET A 73 6.86 -9.75 0.31
C MET A 73 7.24 -11.13 -0.24
N LEU A 74 6.99 -12.18 0.54
CA LEU A 74 7.31 -13.56 0.17
C LEU A 74 6.20 -14.20 -0.70
N ASP A 75 5.69 -13.46 -1.67
CA ASP A 75 4.69 -13.95 -2.63
C ASP A 75 5.38 -14.74 -3.77
N ALA A 76 4.64 -15.57 -4.49
CA ALA A 76 5.14 -16.27 -5.68
C ALA A 76 5.54 -15.25 -6.76
N GLU A 77 6.43 -15.65 -7.68
CA GLU A 77 6.80 -14.76 -8.79
C GLU A 77 5.59 -14.39 -9.64
N GLY A 78 5.41 -13.09 -9.91
CA GLY A 78 4.25 -12.57 -10.64
C GLY A 78 2.94 -12.55 -9.84
N GLY A 79 2.98 -12.84 -8.54
CA GLY A 79 1.82 -12.69 -7.65
C GLY A 79 1.47 -11.22 -7.40
N ASP A 80 0.22 -10.95 -7.01
CA ASP A 80 -0.31 -9.59 -6.83
C ASP A 80 0.28 -8.86 -5.60
N TYR A 81 0.88 -9.59 -4.65
CA TYR A 81 1.37 -9.04 -3.38
C TYR A 81 2.89 -9.06 -3.31
N GLN A 82 3.58 -8.54 -4.32
CA GLN A 82 5.05 -8.41 -4.30
C GLN A 82 5.54 -7.37 -3.29
N THR A 83 4.77 -6.30 -3.06
CA THR A 83 5.17 -5.17 -2.20
C THR A 83 4.31 -5.08 -0.94
N ILE A 84 4.89 -4.55 0.14
CA ILE A 84 4.19 -4.45 1.43
C ILE A 84 2.99 -3.49 1.38
N GLU A 85 3.04 -2.46 0.54
CA GLU A 85 2.01 -1.43 0.42
C GLU A 85 0.66 -2.02 0.01
N SER A 86 0.65 -2.76 -1.09
CA SER A 86 -0.55 -3.43 -1.61
C SER A 86 -1.16 -4.37 -0.58
N GLY A 87 -0.33 -5.18 0.08
CA GLY A 87 -0.78 -6.10 1.13
C GLY A 87 -1.45 -5.37 2.29
N ARG A 88 -0.83 -4.30 2.80
CA ARG A 88 -1.34 -3.55 3.96
C ARG A 88 -2.67 -2.85 3.68
N ILE A 89 -2.85 -2.32 2.47
CA ILE A 89 -4.11 -1.69 2.05
C ILE A 89 -5.23 -2.73 2.01
N VAL A 90 -5.00 -3.87 1.38
CA VAL A 90 -6.00 -4.95 1.27
C VAL A 90 -6.36 -5.51 2.66
N ASP A 91 -5.36 -5.73 3.52
CA ASP A 91 -5.58 -6.19 4.90
C ASP A 91 -6.45 -5.22 5.71
N LYS A 92 -6.25 -3.92 5.54
CA LYS A 92 -7.08 -2.90 6.18
C LYS A 92 -8.53 -2.99 5.72
N VAL A 93 -8.77 -3.15 4.41
CA VAL A 93 -10.13 -3.33 3.87
C VAL A 93 -10.75 -4.59 4.45
N ALA A 94 -10.05 -5.73 4.35
CA ALA A 94 -10.53 -7.02 4.84
C ALA A 94 -10.93 -6.96 6.33
N ARG A 95 -10.08 -6.38 7.17
CA ARG A 95 -10.35 -6.23 8.61
C ARG A 95 -11.59 -5.37 8.87
N ARG A 96 -11.70 -4.19 8.23
CA ARG A 96 -12.81 -3.27 8.45
C ARG A 96 -14.14 -3.84 7.95
N VAL A 97 -14.15 -4.44 6.77
CA VAL A 97 -15.35 -5.03 6.20
C VAL A 97 -15.80 -6.25 7.00
N ARG A 98 -14.86 -7.10 7.46
CA ARG A 98 -15.17 -8.27 8.29
C ARG A 98 -15.92 -7.89 9.57
N ILE A 99 -15.47 -6.85 10.28
CA ILE A 99 -16.14 -6.39 11.50
C ILE A 99 -17.58 -5.96 11.20
N ILE A 100 -17.78 -5.17 10.15
CA ILE A 100 -19.13 -4.74 9.74
C ILE A 100 -20.00 -5.94 9.37
N ALA A 101 -19.46 -6.91 8.61
CA ALA A 101 -20.17 -8.10 8.20
C ALA A 101 -20.63 -8.97 9.38
N ILE A 102 -19.82 -9.09 10.43
CA ILE A 102 -20.19 -9.80 11.67
C ILE A 102 -21.44 -9.17 12.31
N TYR A 103 -21.53 -7.85 12.37
CA TYR A 103 -22.73 -7.16 12.86
C TYR A 103 -23.98 -7.34 11.98
N GLN A 104 -23.84 -7.89 10.76
CA GLN A 104 -24.98 -8.18 9.89
C GLN A 104 -25.51 -9.61 10.01
N VAL A 105 -24.87 -10.48 10.80
CA VAL A 105 -25.34 -11.86 10.98
C VAL A 105 -26.76 -11.85 11.55
N LYS A 106 -27.68 -12.51 10.83
CA LYS A 106 -29.13 -12.55 11.14
C LYS A 106 -29.84 -11.19 11.16
N ASN A 107 -29.25 -10.13 10.62
CA ASN A 107 -29.94 -8.86 10.41
C ASN A 107 -30.95 -8.99 9.26
N ARG A 108 -32.25 -8.87 9.55
CA ARG A 108 -33.34 -8.99 8.56
C ARG A 108 -33.28 -7.96 7.43
N ARG A 109 -32.61 -6.82 7.64
CA ARG A 109 -32.37 -5.80 6.60
C ARG A 109 -31.43 -6.30 5.50
N LEU A 110 -30.55 -7.25 5.83
CA LEU A 110 -29.70 -7.95 4.88
C LEU A 110 -30.35 -9.28 4.49
N ASN A 111 -31.04 -9.29 3.36
CA ASN A 111 -31.75 -10.46 2.85
C ASN A 111 -31.60 -10.59 1.33
N ASN A 112 -32.11 -11.67 0.74
CA ASN A 112 -31.93 -11.99 -0.68
C ASN A 112 -32.82 -11.19 -1.64
N SER A 113 -33.54 -10.16 -1.15
CA SER A 113 -34.23 -9.22 -2.04
C SER A 113 -33.25 -8.18 -2.61
N PRO A 114 -33.57 -7.53 -3.74
CA PRO A 114 -32.75 -6.47 -4.30
C PRO A 114 -32.44 -5.34 -3.30
N SER A 115 -33.42 -4.94 -2.48
CA SER A 115 -33.24 -3.89 -1.47
C SER A 115 -32.35 -4.34 -0.31
N GLY A 116 -32.44 -5.62 0.09
CA GLY A 116 -31.57 -6.21 1.10
C GLY A 116 -30.11 -6.33 0.65
N ILE A 117 -29.89 -6.73 -0.60
CA ILE A 117 -28.55 -6.77 -1.21
C ILE A 117 -27.97 -5.36 -1.34
N ALA A 118 -28.75 -4.39 -1.82
CA ALA A 118 -28.33 -2.99 -1.90
C ALA A 118 -27.97 -2.41 -0.52
N TYR A 119 -28.75 -2.74 0.51
CA TYR A 119 -28.43 -2.40 1.90
C TYR A 119 -27.07 -2.99 2.31
N GLY A 120 -26.83 -4.27 2.05
CA GLY A 120 -25.57 -4.95 2.34
C GLY A 120 -24.36 -4.32 1.64
N LYS A 121 -24.45 -4.10 0.33
CA LYS A 121 -23.40 -3.42 -0.46
C LYS A 121 -23.08 -2.04 0.11
N ARG A 122 -24.12 -1.27 0.46
CA ARG A 122 -23.94 0.06 1.05
C ARG A 122 -23.23 -0.01 2.40
N VAL A 123 -23.67 -0.88 3.30
CA VAL A 123 -23.11 -0.97 4.65
C VAL A 123 -21.69 -1.53 4.63
N MET A 124 -21.46 -2.63 3.93
CA MET A 124 -20.15 -3.29 3.86
C MET A 124 -19.15 -2.55 2.96
N GLY A 125 -19.60 -1.80 1.96
CA GLY A 125 -18.74 -0.95 1.12
C GLY A 125 -18.36 0.39 1.76
N LYS A 126 -18.89 0.71 2.96
CA LYS A 126 -18.58 1.96 3.67
C LYS A 126 -17.06 2.17 3.89
N PRO A 127 -16.28 1.18 4.37
CA PRO A 127 -14.85 1.36 4.58
C PRO A 127 -14.09 1.74 3.31
N MET A 128 -14.46 1.15 2.16
CA MET A 128 -13.81 1.45 0.88
C MET A 128 -14.08 2.89 0.45
N ARG A 129 -15.32 3.37 0.59
CA ARG A 129 -15.67 4.77 0.30
C ARG A 129 -15.00 5.76 1.26
N GLU A 130 -14.69 5.35 2.48
CA GLU A 130 -13.91 6.18 3.40
C GLU A 130 -12.43 6.21 3.00
N MET A 131 -11.87 5.07 2.61
CA MET A 131 -10.47 4.94 2.17
C MET A 131 -10.21 5.64 0.83
N ALA A 132 -11.20 5.77 -0.04
CA ALA A 132 -11.08 6.49 -1.31
C ALA A 132 -11.02 8.02 -1.16
N LYS A 133 -11.34 8.57 0.01
CA LYS A 133 -11.32 10.01 0.24
C LYS A 133 -9.91 10.48 0.58
N SER A 134 -9.53 11.60 -0.01
CA SER A 134 -8.35 12.35 0.43
C SER A 134 -8.47 12.73 1.90
N ILE A 135 -7.36 12.67 2.61
CA ILE A 135 -7.25 13.08 4.01
C ILE A 135 -6.17 14.14 4.16
N ASN A 136 -6.36 15.05 5.11
CA ASN A 136 -5.31 16.00 5.47
C ASN A 136 -4.54 15.46 6.67
N ILE A 137 -3.21 15.47 6.59
CA ILE A 137 -2.32 15.13 7.70
C ILE A 137 -1.45 16.37 7.95
N GLY A 138 -1.74 17.09 9.03
CA GLY A 138 -1.14 18.40 9.24
C GLY A 138 -1.57 19.39 8.15
N ALA A 139 -0.61 20.02 7.48
CA ALA A 139 -0.86 20.95 6.38
C ALA A 139 -0.99 20.25 5.01
N ASP A 140 -0.58 18.99 4.90
CA ASP A 140 -0.49 18.29 3.63
C ASP A 140 -1.78 17.51 3.31
N LYS A 141 -2.19 17.56 2.04
CA LYS A 141 -3.32 16.79 1.52
C LYS A 141 -2.81 15.51 0.87
N PHE A 142 -3.22 14.37 1.43
CA PHE A 142 -2.93 13.06 0.88
C PHE A 142 -4.08 12.58 -0.02
N PRO A 143 -3.79 11.90 -1.14
CA PRO A 143 -4.81 11.24 -1.92
C PRO A 143 -5.51 10.14 -1.10
N GLY A 144 -6.61 9.59 -1.63
CA GLY A 144 -7.20 8.39 -1.04
C GLY A 144 -6.21 7.22 -1.05
N GLU A 145 -6.42 6.25 -0.18
CA GLU A 145 -5.61 5.01 -0.13
C GLU A 145 -5.96 4.07 -1.29
N ILE A 146 -7.17 4.19 -1.85
CA ILE A 146 -7.68 3.39 -2.96
C ILE A 146 -8.46 4.26 -3.93
N HIS A 147 -8.63 3.82 -5.17
CA HIS A 147 -9.58 4.43 -6.09
C HIS A 147 -11.02 4.30 -5.59
N GLU A 148 -11.89 5.21 -6.04
CA GLU A 148 -13.30 5.17 -5.68
C GLU A 148 -13.93 3.84 -6.10
N PRO A 149 -14.57 3.11 -5.16
CA PRO A 149 -15.15 1.81 -5.47
C PRO A 149 -16.32 1.96 -6.44
N LYS A 150 -16.29 1.15 -7.50
CA LYS A 150 -17.36 1.03 -8.49
C LYS A 150 -18.46 0.09 -7.98
N ASP A 151 -19.60 0.06 -8.66
CA ASP A 151 -20.75 -0.79 -8.28
C ASP A 151 -20.45 -2.30 -8.24
N ASP A 152 -19.45 -2.73 -9.02
CA ASP A 152 -18.95 -4.11 -9.07
C ASP A 152 -17.81 -4.39 -8.07
N SER A 153 -17.33 -3.37 -7.35
CA SER A 153 -16.25 -3.51 -6.37
C SER A 153 -16.70 -4.25 -5.11
N ILE A 154 -18.01 -4.40 -4.91
CA ILE A 154 -18.58 -5.30 -3.90
C ILE A 154 -19.77 -6.08 -4.46
N SER A 155 -19.73 -7.41 -4.36
CA SER A 155 -20.82 -8.30 -4.74
C SER A 155 -21.24 -9.19 -3.58
N LEU A 156 -22.55 -9.35 -3.44
CA LEU A 156 -23.18 -10.14 -2.39
C LEU A 156 -24.01 -11.23 -3.05
N THR A 157 -23.76 -12.49 -2.70
CA THR A 157 -24.47 -13.65 -3.25
C THR A 157 -24.89 -14.57 -2.11
N PHE A 158 -26.20 -14.72 -1.90
CA PHE A 158 -26.71 -15.73 -0.97
C PHE A 158 -26.49 -17.11 -1.58
N MET A 159 -25.62 -17.91 -0.96
CA MET A 159 -25.35 -19.29 -1.39
C MET A 159 -26.48 -20.22 -0.95
N ASN A 160 -27.08 -19.93 0.21
CA ASN A 160 -28.25 -20.60 0.76
C ASN A 160 -28.83 -19.72 1.90
N ALA A 161 -29.83 -20.23 2.62
CA ALA A 161 -30.51 -19.51 3.71
C ALA A 161 -29.59 -19.12 4.89
N ARG A 162 -28.37 -19.66 4.97
CA ARG A 162 -27.43 -19.46 6.09
C ARG A 162 -26.13 -18.78 5.66
N GLN A 163 -25.77 -18.84 4.38
CA GLN A 163 -24.46 -18.42 3.88
C GLN A 163 -24.60 -17.30 2.86
N LEU A 164 -23.92 -16.19 3.14
CA LEU A 164 -23.73 -15.07 2.23
C LEU A 164 -22.27 -15.03 1.81
N ARG A 165 -22.02 -15.05 0.50
CA ARG A 165 -20.71 -14.77 -0.08
C ARG A 165 -20.60 -13.27 -0.33
N VAL A 166 -19.49 -12.68 0.11
CA VAL A 166 -19.14 -11.28 -0.14
C VAL A 166 -17.83 -11.28 -0.91
N MET A 167 -17.85 -10.77 -2.13
CA MET A 167 -16.63 -10.55 -2.93
C MET A 167 -16.33 -9.07 -2.97
N ILE A 168 -15.05 -8.71 -2.89
CA ILE A 168 -14.58 -7.33 -2.85
C ILE A 168 -13.42 -7.20 -3.83
N LYS A 169 -13.42 -6.13 -4.61
CA LYS A 169 -12.28 -5.70 -5.44
C LYS A 169 -11.74 -4.40 -4.87
N VAL A 170 -10.43 -4.33 -4.70
CA VAL A 170 -9.74 -3.13 -4.19
C VAL A 170 -8.69 -2.74 -5.22
N GLN A 171 -8.62 -1.45 -5.54
CA GLN A 171 -7.61 -0.90 -6.43
C GLN A 171 -6.85 0.21 -5.67
N PRO A 172 -5.63 -0.05 -5.18
CA PRO A 172 -4.76 0.96 -4.58
C PRO A 172 -4.50 2.13 -5.53
N ILE A 173 -4.18 3.32 -5.00
CA ILE A 173 -3.66 4.43 -5.80
C ILE A 173 -2.14 4.28 -5.90
N ASP A 174 -1.62 4.24 -7.11
CA ASP A 174 -0.20 4.05 -7.36
C ASP A 174 0.63 5.32 -7.12
N SER A 175 1.90 5.12 -6.77
CA SER A 175 2.93 6.16 -6.66
C SER A 175 4.21 5.67 -7.36
N PRO A 176 4.95 6.51 -8.10
CA PRO A 176 6.11 6.05 -8.83
C PRO A 176 7.29 5.71 -7.90
N SER A 177 7.85 4.51 -8.05
CA SER A 177 9.11 4.11 -7.39
C SER A 177 10.36 4.60 -8.14
N GLU A 178 10.23 4.88 -9.44
CA GLU A 178 11.29 5.40 -10.31
C GLU A 178 10.79 6.62 -11.10
N ILE A 179 11.65 7.63 -11.24
CA ILE A 179 11.36 8.85 -11.99
C ILE A 179 12.46 9.06 -13.03
N LEU A 180 12.09 9.06 -14.30
CA LEU A 180 12.99 9.30 -15.42
C LEU A 180 12.91 10.78 -15.83
N ILE A 181 14.04 11.48 -15.78
CA ILE A 181 14.13 12.90 -16.16
C ILE A 181 15.04 13.02 -17.39
N GLY A 182 14.46 13.51 -18.49
CA GLY A 182 15.21 13.85 -19.71
C GLY A 182 15.43 15.36 -19.80
N ILE A 183 16.66 15.79 -20.01
CA ILE A 183 17.02 17.21 -20.22
C ILE A 183 17.64 17.35 -21.60
N MET A 184 17.11 18.26 -22.41
CA MET A 184 17.70 18.66 -23.68
C MET A 184 18.15 20.12 -23.56
N LEU A 185 19.39 20.38 -23.97
CA LEU A 185 19.93 21.73 -24.04
C LEU A 185 19.56 22.36 -25.38
N ASP A 186 18.62 23.30 -25.37
CA ASP A 186 18.32 24.13 -26.53
C ASP A 186 19.38 25.24 -26.64
N LYS A 187 19.95 25.41 -27.83
CA LYS A 187 20.94 26.45 -28.15
C LYS A 187 20.48 27.36 -29.29
N ALA A 188 19.19 27.33 -29.65
CA ALA A 188 18.64 28.22 -30.66
C ALA A 188 18.34 29.61 -30.08
N GLU A 189 19.38 30.45 -30.00
CA GLU A 189 19.30 31.92 -30.06
C GLU A 189 20.58 32.48 -30.69
#